data_AF-Q9ZR32-F1
#
_entry.id   AF-Q9ZR32-F1
#
_cell.length_a   1.000
_cell.length_b   1.000
_cell.length_c   1.000
_cell.angle_alpha   90.00
_cell.angle_beta   90.00
_cell.angle_gamma   90.00
#
_symmetry.space_group_name_H-M   'P 1'
#
loop_
_entity.id
_entity.type
_entity.pdbx_description
1 polymer ?
#
loop_
_entity_poly.entity_id
_entity_poly.type
_entity_poly.pdbx_seq_one_letter_code
_entity_poly.pdbx_strand_id
1 'polypeptide(L)'
;MDTKIIVPPCSPLLEKAETEKTSVVLRRSIKGLCSLLLVSTLLVLLFVQQGPRITRNGEDDLNLKSLEQAWRWVSKEITLDVSGERVKAYPWTNDMLSWQRTSYHFQPQKNWMNDPNGPLFHMGWYHFFYQYNPNSAVWGNITWGHAVSKDLINWFHLPIAMVPDNWYDIAGVWTGSATILPDGQIIMLYTGKTANLTEVQNLAYPANLSDPLLLEWVKHPGNPVMVPPPGIGFKDFRDPTTAWLGLDGMWRITIGSKVNNNGLSLVYKTANFTEFELLDELLHEVPGSGMWECIDFYPVSLASTDGLDTSANGAGVKHVLKASLDQYMQDYYAIGTYDPMSDKWTPDDPKADVGLGLRVDDGQFYASKTFYDQNKKRRIIWAWVGESDSESTDVLKGWASLQAIPRTIVFDKETGTNILQWPVEEVESLRSVSYDFDKLKLGPGSVLPLNIAQPHRFVTIFYVIRLSCNDFTVVFWKVQQHRFMIICCLQLDIVATFEIDEEALQSTVEANEDYNCSSSGGGASRGVLGPFGILVLADEPLSELTPVYFYVSKGTDGIAKTHFCADQSR
;
A
#
# COMPACT_ATOMS: atom_id res chain seq x y z
N MET A 1 42.94 -33.97 -15.44
CA MET A 1 41.98 -34.70 -14.60
C MET A 1 40.64 -34.05 -14.86
N ASP A 2 39.91 -34.63 -15.79
CA ASP A 2 38.59 -34.17 -16.22
C ASP A 2 37.53 -34.71 -15.26
N THR A 3 36.84 -33.81 -14.55
CA THR A 3 35.64 -34.16 -13.78
C THR A 3 34.42 -33.64 -14.51
N LYS A 4 33.83 -34.53 -15.32
CA LYS A 4 32.47 -34.42 -15.84
C LYS A 4 31.47 -34.52 -14.69
N ILE A 5 30.67 -33.47 -14.50
CA ILE A 5 29.48 -33.53 -13.65
C ILE A 5 28.32 -33.98 -14.54
N ILE A 6 27.77 -35.16 -14.23
CA ILE A 6 26.60 -35.76 -14.87
C ILE A 6 25.37 -35.23 -14.12
N VAL A 7 24.50 -34.49 -14.80
CA VAL A 7 23.18 -34.07 -14.30
C VAL A 7 22.12 -35.02 -14.86
N PRO A 8 21.25 -35.65 -14.05
CA PRO A 8 20.17 -36.50 -14.56
C PRO A 8 18.95 -35.67 -15.00
N PRO A 9 18.16 -36.13 -16.00
CA PRO A 9 17.01 -35.39 -16.48
C PRO A 9 15.79 -35.56 -15.55
N CYS A 10 15.21 -34.44 -15.11
CA CYS A 10 13.89 -34.40 -14.48
C CYS A 10 12.80 -34.74 -15.50
N SER A 11 12.05 -35.82 -15.23
CA SER A 11 10.78 -36.12 -15.89
C SER A 11 9.61 -35.70 -14.97
N PRO A 12 8.48 -35.21 -15.51
CA PRO A 12 7.36 -34.73 -14.73
C PRO A 12 6.55 -35.90 -14.14
N LEU A 13 6.36 -35.89 -12.82
CA LEU A 13 5.46 -36.81 -12.13
C LEU A 13 4.01 -36.31 -12.26
N LEU A 14 3.28 -36.96 -13.15
CA LEU A 14 1.82 -37.05 -13.15
C LEU A 14 1.41 -37.98 -12.00
N GLU A 15 0.68 -37.48 -11.02
CA GLU A 15 0.01 -38.36 -10.04
C GLU A 15 -1.47 -38.47 -10.40
N LYS A 16 -1.85 -39.70 -10.78
CA LYS A 16 -3.20 -40.14 -11.10
C LYS A 16 -3.98 -40.37 -9.81
N ALA A 17 -5.24 -39.94 -9.83
CA ALA A 17 -6.27 -40.42 -8.93
C ALA A 17 -6.54 -41.92 -9.20
N GLU A 18 -6.50 -42.74 -8.16
CA GLU A 18 -7.12 -44.06 -8.14
C GLU A 18 -8.02 -44.21 -6.91
N THR A 19 -9.32 -44.32 -7.21
CA THR A 19 -10.36 -44.90 -6.37
C THR A 19 -10.17 -46.41 -6.25
N GLU A 20 -10.27 -46.97 -5.04
CA GLU A 20 -10.79 -48.34 -4.89
C GLU A 20 -11.50 -48.58 -3.55
N LYS A 21 -12.28 -49.66 -3.56
CA LYS A 21 -13.54 -49.91 -2.88
C LYS A 21 -13.38 -50.70 -1.56
N THR A 22 -14.28 -50.37 -0.63
CA THR A 22 -14.98 -51.21 0.37
C THR A 22 -14.46 -52.61 0.74
N SER A 23 -14.36 -52.86 2.05
CA SER A 23 -14.71 -54.15 2.68
C SER A 23 -15.60 -53.96 3.91
N VAL A 24 -16.61 -54.81 4.01
CA VAL A 24 -17.73 -54.82 4.96
C VAL A 24 -17.43 -55.75 6.15
N VAL A 25 -18.26 -55.63 7.21
CA VAL A 25 -18.57 -56.57 8.32
C VAL A 25 -17.93 -56.12 9.65
N LEU A 26 -18.69 -55.66 10.65
CA LEU A 26 -19.55 -56.49 11.50
C LEU A 26 -20.76 -55.71 12.07
N ARG A 27 -21.97 -56.27 11.88
CA ARG A 27 -23.22 -55.84 12.54
C ARG A 27 -23.23 -56.30 14.01
N ARG A 28 -23.75 -55.47 14.91
CA ARG A 28 -24.68 -55.92 15.97
C ARG A 28 -25.76 -54.86 16.22
N SER A 29 -26.97 -55.39 16.26
CA SER A 29 -28.29 -54.76 16.36
C SER A 29 -28.63 -54.44 17.81
N ILE A 30 -29.39 -53.36 18.06
CA ILE A 30 -30.59 -53.36 18.93
C ILE A 30 -31.58 -52.32 18.36
N LYS A 31 -32.83 -52.75 18.21
CA LYS A 31 -33.98 -52.02 17.68
C LYS A 31 -34.72 -51.29 18.81
N GLY A 32 -35.35 -50.16 18.47
CA GLY A 32 -36.68 -49.80 18.96
C GLY A 32 -36.75 -48.61 19.92
N LEU A 33 -37.28 -47.47 19.43
CA LEU A 33 -38.61 -46.99 19.83
C LEU A 33 -39.07 -45.87 18.88
N CYS A 34 -40.31 -45.97 18.42
CA CYS A 34 -40.99 -45.01 17.56
C CYS A 34 -41.53 -43.82 18.35
N SER A 35 -41.73 -42.72 17.60
CA SER A 35 -42.87 -41.79 17.66
C SER A 35 -43.14 -41.03 18.95
N LEU A 36 -42.90 -39.71 18.93
CA LEU A 36 -43.82 -38.63 19.36
C LEU A 36 -43.10 -37.27 19.28
N LEU A 37 -43.89 -36.20 19.10
CA LEU A 37 -43.54 -34.76 19.09
C LEU A 37 -43.24 -34.14 17.72
N LEU A 38 -44.29 -34.09 16.91
CA LEU A 38 -44.45 -33.18 15.78
C LEU A 38 -45.69 -32.30 16.05
N VAL A 39 -45.67 -31.51 17.14
CA VAL A 39 -46.66 -30.45 17.42
C VAL A 39 -46.02 -29.39 18.34
N SER A 40 -45.44 -28.32 17.78
CA SER A 40 -45.11 -27.11 18.57
C SER A 40 -45.10 -25.79 17.77
N THR A 41 -45.59 -25.76 16.52
CA THR A 41 -45.62 -24.54 15.70
C THR A 41 -47.02 -23.97 15.51
N LEU A 42 -47.84 -23.90 16.57
CA LEU A 42 -49.17 -23.28 16.48
C LEU A 42 -49.66 -22.67 17.80
N LEU A 43 -48.88 -21.78 18.43
CA LEU A 43 -49.32 -21.06 19.64
C LEU A 43 -48.60 -19.70 19.86
N VAL A 44 -48.39 -18.90 18.80
CA VAL A 44 -47.90 -17.50 18.92
C VAL A 44 -48.75 -16.50 18.11
N LEU A 45 -49.92 -16.90 17.59
CA LEU A 45 -50.77 -16.03 16.74
C LEU A 45 -52.03 -15.48 17.42
N LEU A 46 -52.14 -15.51 18.75
CA LEU A 46 -53.36 -15.05 19.46
C LEU A 46 -53.12 -14.09 20.64
N PHE A 47 -52.08 -13.25 20.58
CA PHE A 47 -51.91 -12.13 21.53
C PHE A 47 -51.44 -10.83 20.86
N VAL A 48 -52.06 -10.43 19.75
CA VAL A 48 -51.96 -9.05 19.25
C VAL A 48 -53.33 -8.56 18.76
N GLN A 49 -54.33 -8.56 19.64
CA GLN A 49 -55.52 -7.73 19.49
C GLN A 49 -56.05 -7.35 20.88
N GLN A 50 -55.59 -6.20 21.42
CA GLN A 50 -56.38 -5.18 22.15
C GLN A 50 -55.50 -4.14 22.89
N GLY A 51 -55.37 -2.95 22.29
CA GLY A 51 -55.25 -1.60 22.93
C GLY A 51 -53.88 -1.11 23.46
N PRO A 52 -53.66 0.23 23.63
CA PRO A 52 -54.32 1.41 23.06
C PRO A 52 -53.37 2.36 22.27
N ARG A 53 -53.96 3.27 21.49
CA ARG A 53 -53.31 4.42 20.82
C ARG A 53 -52.79 5.43 21.85
N ILE A 54 -51.50 5.78 21.76
CA ILE A 54 -50.91 6.99 22.35
C ILE A 54 -50.09 7.71 21.27
N THR A 55 -50.22 9.03 21.24
CA THR A 55 -49.75 10.01 20.25
C THR A 55 -48.21 10.11 20.17
N ARG A 56 -47.66 10.08 18.95
CA ARG A 56 -46.26 10.42 18.65
C ARG A 56 -46.11 11.94 18.49
N ASN A 57 -45.29 12.55 19.35
CA ASN A 57 -44.51 13.76 19.03
C ASN A 57 -43.05 13.32 18.84
N GLY A 58 -42.35 14.04 17.95
CA GLY A 58 -41.24 13.53 17.14
C GLY A 58 -39.91 13.21 17.82
N GLU A 59 -39.16 12.36 17.14
CA GLU A 59 -37.68 12.36 17.04
C GLU A 59 -37.27 11.35 15.96
N ASP A 60 -36.21 11.68 15.24
CA ASP A 60 -35.73 11.06 14.00
C ASP A 60 -35.16 9.64 14.22
N ASP A 61 -35.86 8.65 13.67
CA ASP A 61 -35.36 7.27 13.49
C ASP A 61 -34.45 7.24 12.25
N LEU A 62 -33.14 7.38 12.45
CA LEU A 62 -32.12 7.12 11.42
C LEU A 62 -32.08 5.61 11.14
N ASN A 63 -32.64 5.26 9.97
CA ASN A 63 -32.87 3.92 9.47
C ASN A 63 -31.57 3.12 9.28
N LEU A 64 -31.42 2.00 9.99
CA LEU A 64 -30.29 1.06 9.90
C LEU A 64 -30.03 0.50 8.48
N LYS A 65 -30.96 0.73 7.53
CA LYS A 65 -30.82 0.38 6.10
C LYS A 65 -30.05 1.41 5.27
N SER A 66 -29.89 2.66 5.73
CA SER A 66 -29.14 3.68 4.98
C SER A 66 -27.63 3.53 5.13
N LEU A 67 -27.15 2.91 6.21
CA LEU A 67 -25.72 2.68 6.46
C LEU A 67 -25.18 1.43 5.73
N GLU A 68 -25.98 0.38 5.56
CA GLU A 68 -25.63 -0.70 4.61
C GLU A 68 -25.64 -0.20 3.16
N GLN A 69 -26.42 0.84 2.84
CA GLN A 69 -26.37 1.48 1.53
C GLN A 69 -25.07 2.26 1.36
N ALA A 70 -24.59 3.02 2.36
CA ALA A 70 -23.36 3.80 2.25
C ALA A 70 -22.10 2.96 1.92
N TRP A 71 -22.01 1.72 2.42
CA TRP A 71 -20.92 0.79 2.04
C TRP A 71 -21.22 0.00 0.75
N ARG A 72 -22.50 -0.19 0.39
CA ARG A 72 -22.90 -0.76 -0.92
C ARG A 72 -22.87 0.25 -2.06
N TRP A 73 -22.69 1.54 -1.79
CA TRP A 73 -22.54 2.58 -2.81
C TRP A 73 -21.15 2.57 -3.48
N VAL A 74 -20.20 1.79 -2.97
CA VAL A 74 -18.96 1.44 -3.67
C VAL A 74 -19.02 0.05 -4.34
N SER A 75 -20.01 -0.80 -4.01
CA SER A 75 -20.04 -2.22 -4.46
C SER A 75 -21.21 -2.59 -5.38
N LYS A 76 -21.83 -1.62 -6.08
CA LYS A 76 -22.79 -1.95 -7.15
C LYS A 76 -22.85 -0.90 -8.25
N GLU A 77 -21.71 -0.54 -8.81
CA GLU A 77 -21.72 0.00 -10.17
C GLU A 77 -21.90 -1.16 -11.15
N ILE A 78 -23.14 -1.28 -11.66
CA ILE A 78 -23.26 -1.49 -13.10
C ILE A 78 -22.70 -0.19 -13.68
N THR A 79 -21.47 -0.23 -14.20
CA THR A 79 -20.91 0.88 -14.95
C THR A 79 -21.83 1.13 -16.13
N LEU A 80 -22.64 2.18 -16.01
CA LEU A 80 -23.40 2.75 -17.10
C LEU A 80 -22.54 3.90 -17.62
N ASP A 81 -22.21 3.87 -18.90
CA ASP A 81 -21.66 5.04 -19.57
C ASP A 81 -22.66 6.21 -19.48
N VAL A 82 -22.21 7.45 -19.70
CA VAL A 82 -23.01 8.68 -19.78
C VAL A 82 -24.16 8.56 -20.80
N SER A 83 -24.12 7.55 -21.67
CA SER A 83 -25.16 7.13 -22.62
C SER A 83 -26.23 6.16 -22.08
N GLY A 84 -26.07 5.61 -20.87
CA GLY A 84 -26.99 4.61 -20.29
C GLY A 84 -26.81 3.18 -20.82
N GLU A 85 -25.74 2.89 -21.56
CA GLU A 85 -25.41 1.52 -21.99
C GLU A 85 -24.67 0.74 -20.90
N ARG A 86 -25.02 -0.54 -20.72
CA ARG A 86 -24.27 -1.46 -19.84
C ARG A 86 -22.87 -1.62 -20.41
N VAL A 87 -21.84 -1.18 -19.68
CA VAL A 87 -20.46 -1.53 -20.01
C VAL A 87 -20.35 -3.05 -19.98
N LYS A 88 -20.06 -3.64 -21.13
CA LYS A 88 -19.91 -5.08 -21.27
C LYS A 88 -18.62 -5.47 -20.55
N ALA A 89 -18.72 -6.28 -19.50
CA ALA A 89 -17.55 -6.78 -18.78
C ALA A 89 -16.54 -7.41 -19.76
N TYR A 90 -15.26 -7.09 -19.58
CA TYR A 90 -14.20 -7.65 -20.42
C TYR A 90 -14.17 -9.19 -20.25
N PRO A 91 -14.12 -9.97 -21.34
CA PRO A 91 -14.17 -11.43 -21.28
C PRO A 91 -12.79 -12.00 -20.90
N TRP A 92 -12.42 -11.87 -19.63
CA TRP A 92 -11.14 -12.36 -19.10
C TRP A 92 -10.97 -13.87 -19.30
N THR A 93 -9.77 -14.27 -19.73
CA THR A 93 -9.37 -15.69 -19.81
C THR A 93 -8.46 -16.05 -18.63
N ASN A 94 -8.34 -17.33 -18.30
CA ASN A 94 -7.45 -17.79 -17.22
C ASN A 94 -5.98 -17.39 -17.45
N ASP A 95 -5.53 -17.38 -18.70
CA ASP A 95 -4.15 -16.98 -19.04
C ASP A 95 -3.94 -15.49 -18.76
N MET A 96 -4.93 -14.63 -19.06
CA MET A 96 -4.86 -13.20 -18.76
C MET A 96 -4.86 -12.92 -17.26
N LEU A 97 -5.72 -13.61 -16.50
CA LEU A 97 -5.82 -13.43 -15.05
C LEU A 97 -4.57 -13.94 -14.32
N SER A 98 -4.04 -15.10 -14.74
CA SER A 98 -2.83 -15.66 -14.13
C SER A 98 -1.58 -14.81 -14.44
N TRP A 99 -1.53 -14.19 -15.60
CA TRP A 99 -0.45 -13.30 -16.01
C TRP A 99 -0.28 -12.06 -15.13
N GLN A 100 -1.36 -11.56 -14.53
CA GLN A 100 -1.35 -10.33 -13.72
C GLN A 100 -0.53 -10.44 -12.42
N ARG A 101 -0.25 -11.66 -11.94
CA ARG A 101 0.53 -11.83 -10.71
C ARG A 101 1.97 -11.39 -10.93
N THR A 102 2.46 -10.55 -10.04
CA THR A 102 3.86 -10.10 -10.08
C THR A 102 4.80 -11.24 -9.69
N SER A 103 6.07 -11.12 -10.08
CA SER A 103 7.08 -12.12 -9.69
C SER A 103 8.05 -11.66 -8.63
N TYR A 104 8.06 -10.37 -8.28
CA TYR A 104 9.02 -9.84 -7.31
C TYR A 104 8.47 -8.74 -6.39
N HIS A 105 7.21 -8.31 -6.58
CA HIS A 105 6.54 -7.51 -5.55
C HIS A 105 5.95 -8.44 -4.51
N PHE A 106 5.86 -7.97 -3.25
CA PHE A 106 5.22 -8.76 -2.21
C PHE A 106 3.71 -8.79 -2.43
N GLN A 107 3.15 -10.00 -2.44
CA GLN A 107 1.72 -10.24 -2.42
C GLN A 107 1.44 -11.60 -1.75
N PRO A 108 0.30 -11.79 -1.07
CA PRO A 108 -0.03 -13.08 -0.48
C PRO A 108 -0.26 -14.12 -1.59
N GLN A 109 -0.22 -15.40 -1.20
CA GLN A 109 -0.45 -16.52 -2.13
C GLN A 109 -1.80 -16.43 -2.87
N LYS A 110 -2.81 -15.85 -2.22
CA LYS A 110 -4.17 -15.64 -2.72
C LYS A 110 -4.85 -14.55 -1.90
N ASN A 111 -6.10 -14.22 -2.24
CA ASN A 111 -7.00 -13.34 -1.51
C ASN A 111 -6.55 -11.86 -1.42
N TRP A 112 -7.29 -11.08 -0.64
CA TRP A 112 -7.11 -9.64 -0.45
C TRP A 112 -5.98 -9.33 0.53
N MET A 113 -5.15 -8.34 0.18
CA MET A 113 -4.24 -7.64 1.09
C MET A 113 -4.41 -6.12 0.97
N ASN A 114 -4.16 -5.38 2.05
CA ASN A 114 -4.01 -3.92 1.98
C ASN A 114 -2.84 -3.45 2.85
N ASP A 115 -3.10 -2.66 3.89
CA ASP A 115 -2.11 -1.85 4.60
C ASP A 115 -0.89 -2.66 5.10
N PRO A 116 0.33 -2.11 4.96
CA PRO A 116 1.51 -2.62 5.68
C PRO A 116 1.37 -2.38 7.19
N ASN A 117 1.66 -3.41 7.99
CA ASN A 117 1.50 -3.38 9.44
C ASN A 117 2.80 -3.76 10.14
N GLY A 118 3.11 -3.01 11.20
CA GLY A 118 4.27 -3.24 12.09
C GLY A 118 5.58 -3.74 11.44
N PRO A 119 6.08 -3.15 10.34
CA PRO A 119 7.34 -3.58 9.76
C PRO A 119 8.49 -3.35 10.75
N LEU A 120 9.38 -4.33 10.90
CA LEU A 120 10.50 -4.27 11.85
C LEU A 120 11.67 -5.16 11.43
N PHE A 121 12.84 -4.95 12.04
CA PHE A 121 13.98 -5.86 11.94
C PHE A 121 14.29 -6.49 13.30
N HIS A 122 14.27 -7.82 13.37
CA HIS A 122 14.52 -8.60 14.59
C HIS A 122 15.43 -9.80 14.31
N MET A 123 16.47 -9.98 15.12
CA MET A 123 17.37 -11.16 15.07
C MET A 123 17.81 -11.58 13.66
N GLY A 124 18.13 -10.60 12.81
CA GLY A 124 18.61 -10.85 11.45
C GLY A 124 17.51 -11.05 10.41
N TRP A 125 16.23 -10.89 10.75
CA TRP A 125 15.10 -10.99 9.84
C TRP A 125 14.35 -9.66 9.77
N TYR A 126 13.96 -9.26 8.56
CA TYR A 126 12.93 -8.26 8.33
C TYR A 126 11.58 -8.95 8.46
N HIS A 127 10.70 -8.40 9.29
CA HIS A 127 9.33 -8.85 9.46
C HIS A 127 8.39 -7.87 8.76
N PHE A 128 7.42 -8.44 8.06
CA PHE A 128 6.37 -7.69 7.39
C PHE A 128 5.03 -8.31 7.76
N PHE A 129 4.15 -7.50 8.35
CA PHE A 129 2.77 -7.84 8.60
C PHE A 129 1.88 -7.01 7.69
N TYR A 130 0.67 -7.48 7.43
CA TYR A 130 -0.24 -6.81 6.50
C TYR A 130 -1.68 -7.19 6.78
N GLN A 131 -2.60 -6.27 6.53
CA GLN A 131 -4.02 -6.59 6.57
C GLN A 131 -4.32 -7.65 5.49
N TYR A 132 -5.01 -8.72 5.89
CA TYR A 132 -5.26 -9.88 5.06
C TYR A 132 -6.68 -10.43 5.28
N ASN A 133 -7.38 -10.77 4.19
CA ASN A 133 -8.62 -11.54 4.27
C ASN A 133 -8.33 -13.03 3.98
N PRO A 134 -8.44 -13.93 4.95
CA PRO A 134 -8.15 -15.35 4.73
C PRO A 134 -9.18 -16.08 3.84
N ASN A 135 -10.31 -15.44 3.55
CA ASN A 135 -11.47 -16.10 2.93
C ASN A 135 -11.88 -15.54 1.57
N SER A 136 -11.41 -14.36 1.16
CA SER A 136 -11.88 -13.72 -0.08
C SER A 136 -10.88 -12.74 -0.68
N ALA A 137 -11.03 -12.46 -1.98
CA ALA A 137 -10.28 -11.45 -2.72
C ALA A 137 -10.87 -10.03 -2.59
N VAL A 138 -11.76 -9.80 -1.63
CA VAL A 138 -12.33 -8.47 -1.31
C VAL A 138 -12.06 -8.14 0.16
N TRP A 139 -12.10 -6.84 0.49
CA TRP A 139 -11.88 -6.39 1.86
C TRP A 139 -12.93 -6.97 2.83
N GLY A 140 -12.49 -7.38 4.03
CA GLY A 140 -13.35 -7.89 5.10
C GLY A 140 -12.66 -9.00 5.92
N ASN A 141 -13.21 -9.32 7.10
CA ASN A 141 -12.64 -10.33 8.02
C ASN A 141 -11.13 -10.17 8.26
N ILE A 142 -10.69 -8.92 8.42
CA ILE A 142 -9.27 -8.56 8.39
C ILE A 142 -8.52 -9.19 9.56
N THR A 143 -7.43 -9.86 9.22
CA THR A 143 -6.40 -10.42 10.10
C THR A 143 -5.05 -9.78 9.76
N TRP A 144 -4.00 -10.04 10.56
CA TRP A 144 -2.63 -9.72 10.16
C TRP A 144 -1.93 -10.94 9.58
N GLY A 145 -1.72 -10.94 8.26
CA GLY A 145 -0.77 -11.85 7.62
C GLY A 145 0.67 -11.53 8.07
N HIS A 146 1.58 -12.50 7.90
CA HIS A 146 2.97 -12.37 8.36
C HIS A 146 3.92 -13.02 7.36
N ALA A 147 4.99 -12.32 7.03
CA ALA A 147 6.11 -12.84 6.27
C ALA A 147 7.44 -12.32 6.82
N VAL A 148 8.51 -13.04 6.53
CA VAL A 148 9.88 -12.64 6.88
C VAL A 148 10.81 -12.69 5.68
N SER A 149 11.85 -11.86 5.70
CA SER A 149 12.88 -11.82 4.67
C SER A 149 14.25 -11.52 5.27
N LYS A 150 15.32 -11.93 4.58
CA LYS A 150 16.70 -11.52 4.91
C LYS A 150 17.14 -10.24 4.18
N ASP A 151 16.42 -9.84 3.14
CA ASP A 151 16.86 -8.85 2.16
C ASP A 151 15.72 -7.91 1.70
N LEU A 152 14.54 -7.97 2.34
CA LEU A 152 13.34 -7.22 1.98
C LEU A 152 12.73 -7.58 0.60
N ILE A 153 13.25 -8.61 -0.08
CA ILE A 153 12.83 -9.01 -1.44
C ILE A 153 12.35 -10.46 -1.47
N ASN A 154 13.13 -11.38 -0.91
CA ASN A 154 12.81 -12.80 -0.89
C ASN A 154 12.04 -13.12 0.39
N TRP A 155 10.73 -13.29 0.27
CA TRP A 155 9.81 -13.44 1.40
C TRP A 155 9.39 -14.88 1.64
N PHE A 156 9.40 -15.28 2.91
CA PHE A 156 8.79 -16.52 3.40
C PHE A 156 7.49 -16.18 4.13
N HIS A 157 6.36 -16.65 3.59
CA HIS A 157 5.09 -16.52 4.28
C HIS A 157 5.06 -17.40 5.53
N LEU A 158 4.63 -16.81 6.64
CA LEU A 158 4.45 -17.46 7.93
C LEU A 158 2.94 -17.58 8.25
N PRO A 159 2.57 -18.33 9.32
CA PRO A 159 1.19 -18.34 9.81
C PRO A 159 0.67 -16.93 10.11
N ILE A 160 -0.65 -16.76 10.07
CA ILE A 160 -1.33 -15.50 10.43
C ILE A 160 -0.94 -15.13 11.87
N ALA A 161 -0.48 -13.90 12.08
CA ALA A 161 0.03 -13.44 13.37
C ALA A 161 -1.08 -13.03 14.34
N MET A 162 -2.11 -12.33 13.86
CA MET A 162 -3.24 -11.88 14.68
C MET A 162 -4.57 -12.07 13.96
N VAL A 163 -5.56 -12.65 14.65
CA VAL A 163 -6.90 -12.95 14.15
C VAL A 163 -7.99 -12.27 14.98
N PRO A 164 -9.19 -11.97 14.45
CA PRO A 164 -10.34 -11.53 15.23
C PRO A 164 -10.85 -12.64 16.17
N ASP A 165 -10.49 -12.57 17.45
CA ASP A 165 -10.80 -13.62 18.43
C ASP A 165 -11.20 -13.08 19.82
N ASN A 166 -11.24 -11.76 19.98
CA ASN A 166 -11.65 -11.10 21.22
C ASN A 166 -12.72 -10.04 20.95
N TRP A 167 -13.52 -9.68 21.97
CA TRP A 167 -14.63 -8.75 21.81
C TRP A 167 -14.21 -7.36 21.27
N TYR A 168 -12.98 -6.94 21.58
CA TYR A 168 -12.42 -5.64 21.21
C TYR A 168 -11.93 -5.57 19.75
N ASP A 169 -11.78 -6.72 19.07
CA ASP A 169 -11.33 -6.79 17.68
C ASP A 169 -12.13 -7.79 16.83
N ILE A 170 -13.29 -8.24 17.33
CA ILE A 170 -14.09 -9.29 16.71
C ILE A 170 -14.56 -8.97 15.29
N ALA A 171 -14.66 -7.69 14.93
CA ALA A 171 -15.02 -7.24 13.58
C ALA A 171 -13.79 -6.93 12.69
N GLY A 172 -12.57 -7.08 13.21
CA GLY A 172 -11.33 -6.93 12.46
C GLY A 172 -10.14 -6.52 13.32
N VAL A 173 -8.96 -7.06 12.98
CA VAL A 173 -7.65 -6.63 13.48
C VAL A 173 -7.04 -5.70 12.43
N TRP A 174 -7.23 -4.39 12.62
CA TRP A 174 -6.84 -3.34 11.67
C TRP A 174 -5.41 -2.86 11.89
N THR A 175 -5.01 -1.82 11.14
CA THR A 175 -3.63 -1.34 11.04
C THR A 175 -3.05 -0.89 12.38
N GLY A 176 -1.75 -1.09 12.47
CA GLY A 176 -0.93 -0.84 13.65
C GLY A 176 0.56 -0.82 13.32
N SER A 177 1.35 -0.52 14.33
CA SER A 177 2.79 -0.30 14.21
C SER A 177 3.55 -1.02 15.33
N ALA A 178 4.80 -1.38 15.04
CA ALA A 178 5.68 -2.04 15.98
C ALA A 178 6.63 -1.02 16.61
N THR A 179 6.88 -1.14 17.91
CA THR A 179 7.91 -0.37 18.62
C THR A 179 8.89 -1.36 19.26
N ILE A 180 10.19 -1.13 19.05
CA ILE A 180 11.26 -1.87 19.71
C ILE A 180 11.72 -1.04 20.90
N LEU A 181 11.63 -1.59 22.10
CA LEU A 181 12.03 -0.94 23.34
C LEU A 181 13.55 -1.08 23.56
N PRO A 182 14.19 -0.19 24.36
CA PRO A 182 15.62 -0.24 24.64
C PRO A 182 16.13 -1.56 25.23
N ASP A 183 15.28 -2.31 25.91
CA ASP A 183 15.60 -3.63 26.48
C ASP A 183 15.41 -4.79 25.49
N GLY A 184 15.03 -4.49 24.24
CA GLY A 184 14.79 -5.45 23.17
C GLY A 184 13.38 -6.02 23.14
N GLN A 185 12.47 -5.62 24.04
CA GLN A 185 11.08 -6.00 23.93
C GLN A 185 10.45 -5.40 22.67
N ILE A 186 9.54 -6.16 22.06
CA ILE A 186 8.77 -5.73 20.90
C ILE A 186 7.33 -5.64 21.32
N ILE A 187 6.72 -4.50 21.06
CA ILE A 187 5.30 -4.27 21.26
C ILE A 187 4.65 -3.87 19.94
N MET A 188 3.41 -4.26 19.78
CA MET A 188 2.55 -3.86 18.67
C MET A 188 1.32 -3.17 19.21
N LEU A 189 1.12 -1.92 18.80
CA LEU A 189 -0.16 -1.26 18.95
C LEU A 189 -0.93 -1.42 17.66
N TYR A 190 -2.20 -1.80 17.74
CA TYR A 190 -3.07 -1.98 16.59
C TYR A 190 -4.50 -1.55 16.89
N THR A 191 -5.23 -1.23 15.84
CA THR A 191 -6.66 -0.90 15.95
C THR A 191 -7.48 -2.19 15.93
N GLY A 192 -8.31 -2.44 16.93
CA GLY A 192 -9.35 -3.45 16.89
C GLY A 192 -10.70 -2.84 16.57
N LYS A 193 -11.49 -3.54 15.76
CA LYS A 193 -12.87 -3.17 15.49
C LYS A 193 -13.82 -4.04 16.31
N THR A 194 -14.61 -3.41 17.16
CA THR A 194 -15.58 -4.10 18.02
C THR A 194 -16.84 -4.51 17.23
N ALA A 195 -17.73 -5.31 17.84
CA ALA A 195 -19.01 -5.70 17.24
C ALA A 195 -19.94 -4.52 16.89
N ASN A 196 -19.88 -3.42 17.65
CA ASN A 196 -20.61 -2.18 17.35
C ASN A 196 -19.81 -1.23 16.42
N LEU A 197 -18.77 -1.73 15.76
CA LEU A 197 -17.92 -1.01 14.81
C LEU A 197 -17.14 0.16 15.43
N THR A 198 -16.94 0.14 16.75
CA THR A 198 -16.07 1.10 17.43
C THR A 198 -14.62 0.70 17.22
N GLU A 199 -13.77 1.69 16.98
CA GLU A 199 -12.34 1.52 16.83
C GLU A 199 -11.66 1.78 18.17
N VAL A 200 -10.86 0.81 18.62
CA VAL A 200 -10.16 0.84 19.90
C VAL A 200 -8.72 0.39 19.70
N GLN A 201 -7.79 0.87 20.53
CA GLN A 201 -6.38 0.51 20.40
C GLN A 201 -6.03 -0.61 21.35
N ASN A 202 -5.32 -1.60 20.82
CA ASN A 202 -4.98 -2.83 21.50
C ASN A 202 -3.46 -3.02 21.48
N LEU A 203 -2.96 -3.69 22.51
CA LEU A 203 -1.56 -4.07 22.66
C LEU A 203 -1.40 -5.57 22.38
N ALA A 204 -0.37 -5.91 21.60
CA ALA A 204 0.12 -7.27 21.43
C ALA A 204 1.65 -7.30 21.55
N TYR A 205 2.21 -8.46 21.87
CA TYR A 205 3.66 -8.68 21.97
C TYR A 205 3.99 -10.14 21.61
N PRO A 206 5.23 -10.45 21.18
CA PRO A 206 5.61 -11.82 20.89
C PRO A 206 5.51 -12.71 22.13
N ALA A 207 4.99 -13.93 21.95
CA ALA A 207 4.97 -14.94 23.02
C ALA A 207 6.39 -15.37 23.44
N ASN A 208 7.32 -15.34 22.48
CA ASN A 208 8.71 -15.73 22.68
C ASN A 208 9.66 -14.83 21.88
N LEU A 209 10.29 -13.85 22.53
CA LEU A 209 11.27 -12.96 21.89
C LEU A 209 12.54 -13.67 21.40
N SER A 210 12.83 -14.88 21.91
CA SER A 210 13.98 -15.67 21.44
C SER A 210 13.67 -16.43 20.14
N ASP A 211 12.41 -16.47 19.69
CA ASP A 211 12.07 -16.96 18.36
C ASP A 211 12.40 -15.87 17.33
N PRO A 212 13.41 -16.07 16.45
CA PRO A 212 13.77 -15.08 15.45
C PRO A 212 12.67 -14.88 14.39
N LEU A 213 11.68 -15.77 14.30
CA LEU A 213 10.57 -15.69 13.36
C LEU A 213 9.31 -15.06 13.96
N LEU A 214 9.26 -14.84 15.28
CA LEU A 214 8.13 -14.22 15.99
C LEU A 214 6.77 -14.82 15.59
N LEU A 215 6.66 -16.15 15.62
CA LEU A 215 5.50 -16.88 15.09
C LEU A 215 4.22 -16.67 15.91
N GLU A 216 4.35 -16.58 17.23
CA GLU A 216 3.23 -16.49 18.15
C GLU A 216 3.16 -15.12 18.81
N TRP A 217 1.97 -14.53 18.80
CA TRP A 217 1.68 -13.22 19.38
C TRP A 217 0.62 -13.35 20.47
N VAL A 218 0.83 -12.65 21.57
CA VAL A 218 -0.09 -12.58 22.70
C VAL A 218 -0.72 -11.19 22.72
N LYS A 219 -2.05 -11.15 22.73
CA LYS A 219 -2.80 -9.92 22.97
C LYS A 219 -2.88 -9.67 24.46
N HIS A 220 -2.62 -8.43 24.88
CA HIS A 220 -2.64 -8.05 26.28
C HIS A 220 -4.04 -8.29 26.89
N PRO A 221 -4.14 -8.93 28.07
CA PRO A 221 -5.44 -9.27 28.67
C PRO A 221 -6.26 -8.04 29.09
N GLY A 222 -5.61 -6.89 29.28
CA GLY A 222 -6.25 -5.61 29.58
C GLY A 222 -6.74 -4.83 28.35
N ASN A 223 -6.71 -5.41 27.15
CA ASN A 223 -7.20 -4.74 25.95
C ASN A 223 -8.71 -4.43 26.01
N PRO A 224 -9.15 -3.29 25.42
CA PRO A 224 -8.32 -2.28 24.74
C PRO A 224 -7.60 -1.35 25.72
N VAL A 225 -6.39 -0.91 25.34
CA VAL A 225 -5.56 0.02 26.13
C VAL A 225 -5.90 1.49 25.89
N MET A 226 -6.55 1.81 24.77
CA MET A 226 -7.13 3.13 24.50
C MET A 226 -8.48 3.00 23.78
N VAL A 227 -9.39 3.91 24.09
CA VAL A 227 -10.71 4.04 23.44
C VAL A 227 -10.85 5.46 22.89
N PRO A 228 -11.79 5.70 21.95
CA PRO A 228 -12.00 7.05 21.43
C PRO A 228 -12.28 8.04 22.57
N PRO A 229 -11.52 9.15 22.68
CA PRO A 229 -11.73 10.13 23.74
C PRO A 229 -12.98 10.99 23.46
N PRO A 230 -13.50 11.72 24.47
CA PRO A 230 -14.62 12.63 24.26
C PRO A 230 -14.35 13.62 23.11
N GLY A 231 -15.32 13.79 22.22
CA GLY A 231 -15.20 14.66 21.04
C GLY A 231 -14.70 13.96 19.78
N ILE A 232 -14.12 12.76 19.89
CA ILE A 232 -13.72 11.94 18.74
C ILE A 232 -14.79 10.90 18.42
N GLY A 233 -15.08 10.74 17.13
CA GLY A 233 -16.06 9.76 16.65
C GLY A 233 -15.60 8.32 16.91
N PHE A 234 -16.54 7.42 17.21
CA PHE A 234 -16.25 6.00 17.45
C PHE A 234 -15.64 5.26 16.25
N LYS A 235 -15.72 5.86 15.05
CA LYS A 235 -15.21 5.33 13.78
C LYS A 235 -14.14 6.23 13.17
N ASP A 236 -13.53 7.09 13.98
CA ASP A 236 -12.56 8.08 13.54
C ASP A 236 -11.32 8.03 14.45
N PHE A 237 -10.91 6.82 14.89
CA PHE A 237 -9.83 6.66 15.87
C PHE A 237 -9.01 5.40 15.60
N ARG A 238 -8.01 5.49 14.72
CA ARG A 238 -7.27 4.33 14.24
C ARG A 238 -5.82 4.62 13.82
N ASP A 239 -5.11 3.53 13.63
CA ASP A 239 -3.76 3.42 13.08
C ASP A 239 -2.68 4.04 13.96
N PRO A 240 -2.44 3.47 15.17
CA PRO A 240 -1.40 3.97 16.05
C PRO A 240 -0.01 3.84 15.40
N THR A 241 0.79 4.88 15.54
CA THR A 241 2.17 4.97 15.04
C THR A 241 3.16 4.13 15.84
N THR A 242 4.35 3.94 15.27
CA THR A 242 5.54 3.56 16.05
C THR A 242 5.81 4.64 17.09
N ALA A 243 6.04 4.24 18.34
CA ALA A 243 6.27 5.19 19.42
C ALA A 243 7.67 5.81 19.35
N TRP A 244 7.80 7.02 19.90
CA TRP A 244 9.10 7.67 20.12
C TRP A 244 9.29 8.02 21.59
N LEU A 245 10.53 7.93 22.07
CA LEU A 245 10.88 8.22 23.46
C LEU A 245 11.21 9.72 23.60
N GLY A 246 10.50 10.41 24.48
CA GLY A 246 10.74 11.82 24.79
C GLY A 246 11.92 12.03 25.75
N LEU A 247 12.37 13.28 25.84
CA LEU A 247 13.49 13.68 26.72
C LEU A 247 13.18 13.53 28.23
N ASP A 248 11.90 13.44 28.59
CA ASP A 248 11.39 13.20 29.93
C ASP A 248 11.33 11.70 30.29
N GLY A 249 11.76 10.81 29.40
CA GLY A 249 11.75 9.35 29.60
C GLY A 249 10.39 8.70 29.38
N MET A 250 9.39 9.44 28.87
CA MET A 250 8.06 8.91 28.55
C MET A 250 7.94 8.65 27.04
N TRP A 251 7.26 7.59 26.66
CA TRP A 251 6.93 7.34 25.25
C TRP A 251 5.80 8.23 24.80
N ARG A 252 5.83 8.62 23.52
CA ARG A 252 4.69 9.18 22.81
C ARG A 252 4.29 8.24 21.69
N ILE A 253 3.00 8.22 21.43
CA ILE A 253 2.44 7.74 20.18
C ILE A 253 1.54 8.82 19.61
N THR A 254 1.28 8.75 18.31
CA THR A 254 0.20 9.49 17.69
C THR A 254 -0.79 8.60 16.95
N ILE A 255 -2.05 9.04 16.92
CA ILE A 255 -3.19 8.36 16.28
C ILE A 255 -3.92 9.36 15.37
N GLY A 256 -4.20 8.94 14.15
CA GLY A 256 -4.96 9.72 13.18
C GLY A 256 -6.45 9.77 13.51
N SER A 257 -7.05 10.94 13.30
CA SER A 257 -8.45 11.18 13.60
C SER A 257 -8.99 12.38 12.80
N LYS A 258 -10.25 12.75 13.08
CA LYS A 258 -10.84 14.02 12.63
C LYS A 258 -11.86 14.53 13.64
N VAL A 259 -12.06 15.84 13.63
CA VAL A 259 -13.24 16.50 14.21
C VAL A 259 -13.92 17.28 13.10
N ASN A 260 -15.20 17.00 12.88
CA ASN A 260 -15.93 17.47 11.69
C ASN A 260 -15.20 17.05 10.40
N ASN A 261 -14.65 18.01 9.65
CA ASN A 261 -13.87 17.76 8.44
C ASN A 261 -12.38 18.13 8.59
N ASN A 262 -11.92 18.44 9.80
CA ASN A 262 -10.53 18.75 10.06
C ASN A 262 -9.79 17.49 10.46
N GLY A 263 -8.77 17.12 9.69
CA GLY A 263 -7.91 15.99 10.00
C GLY A 263 -6.91 16.39 11.07
N LEU A 264 -6.70 15.50 12.03
CA LEU A 264 -5.87 15.78 13.19
C LEU A 264 -5.10 14.56 13.66
N SER A 265 -4.09 14.85 14.48
CA SER A 265 -3.16 13.87 15.02
C SER A 265 -3.11 14.00 16.55
N LEU A 266 -3.75 13.05 17.24
CA LEU A 266 -3.81 12.99 18.71
C LEU A 266 -2.49 12.47 19.29
N VAL A 267 -1.97 13.06 20.36
CA VAL A 267 -0.76 12.54 21.04
C VAL A 267 -1.14 11.91 22.37
N TYR A 268 -0.63 10.70 22.61
CA TYR A 268 -0.71 10.05 23.92
C TYR A 268 0.68 9.82 24.50
N LYS A 269 0.82 10.00 25.81
CA LYS A 269 2.02 9.61 26.57
C LYS A 269 1.82 8.29 27.30
N THR A 270 2.89 7.52 27.45
CA THR A 270 2.89 6.31 28.26
C THR A 270 4.27 6.01 28.84
N ALA A 271 4.30 5.41 30.03
CA ALA A 271 5.53 4.85 30.61
C ALA A 271 5.69 3.34 30.34
N ASN A 272 4.58 2.64 30.03
CA ASN A 272 4.49 1.18 30.13
C ASN A 272 3.68 0.52 29.00
N PHE A 273 3.11 1.30 28.08
CA PHE A 273 2.26 0.86 26.98
C PHE A 273 0.95 0.16 27.36
N THR A 274 0.59 0.16 28.64
CA THR A 274 -0.71 -0.33 29.13
C THR A 274 -1.61 0.79 29.61
N GLU A 275 -1.03 1.92 30.01
CA GLU A 275 -1.73 3.13 30.45
C GLU A 275 -1.31 4.30 29.56
N PHE A 276 -2.28 5.02 29.00
CA PHE A 276 -2.03 6.13 28.09
C PHE A 276 -2.74 7.39 28.58
N GLU A 277 -1.99 8.48 28.64
CA GLU A 277 -2.50 9.82 28.93
C GLU A 277 -2.65 10.59 27.61
N LEU A 278 -3.88 10.99 27.26
CA LEU A 278 -4.12 11.90 26.15
C LEU A 278 -3.60 13.29 26.50
N LEU A 279 -2.82 13.89 25.62
CA LEU A 279 -2.41 15.29 25.77
C LEU A 279 -3.49 16.24 25.27
N ASP A 280 -3.60 17.40 25.92
CA ASP A 280 -4.53 18.46 25.51
C ASP A 280 -4.17 19.05 24.14
N GLU A 281 -2.86 19.14 23.86
CA GLU A 281 -2.34 19.65 22.59
C GLU A 281 -2.26 18.52 21.55
N LEU A 282 -2.68 18.84 20.32
CA LEU A 282 -2.52 17.97 19.16
C LEU A 282 -1.08 18.01 18.66
N LEU A 283 -0.62 16.93 18.01
CA LEU A 283 0.64 16.98 17.28
C LEU A 283 0.53 18.01 16.15
N HIS A 284 -0.58 17.92 15.40
CA HIS A 284 -0.95 18.82 14.31
C HIS A 284 -2.42 18.65 13.90
N GLU A 285 -2.97 19.65 13.22
CA GLU A 285 -4.32 19.66 12.62
C GLU A 285 -4.29 20.47 11.31
N VAL A 286 -4.98 19.98 10.28
CA VAL A 286 -5.18 20.72 9.02
C VAL A 286 -6.68 20.84 8.72
N PRO A 287 -7.22 22.08 8.68
CA PRO A 287 -8.64 22.28 8.39
C PRO A 287 -9.05 21.76 7.02
N GLY A 288 -10.18 21.06 6.96
CA GLY A 288 -10.77 20.56 5.72
C GLY A 288 -10.08 19.36 5.07
N SER A 289 -9.02 18.80 5.68
CA SER A 289 -8.28 17.66 5.11
C SER A 289 -8.98 16.31 5.25
N GLY A 290 -10.12 16.23 5.94
CA GLY A 290 -10.86 14.98 6.15
C GLY A 290 -10.19 14.03 7.16
N MET A 291 -10.54 12.74 7.11
CA MET A 291 -9.98 11.74 8.02
C MET A 291 -8.50 11.51 7.74
N TRP A 292 -7.70 11.54 8.80
CA TRP A 292 -6.30 11.15 8.76
C TRP A 292 -6.16 9.68 9.18
N GLU A 293 -5.81 8.83 8.23
CA GLU A 293 -5.48 7.42 8.46
C GLU A 293 -3.96 7.22 8.40
N CYS A 294 -3.49 6.08 8.90
CA CYS A 294 -2.12 5.60 8.76
C CYS A 294 -1.08 6.72 8.91
N ILE A 295 -1.22 7.51 9.99
CA ILE A 295 -0.25 8.55 10.32
C ILE A 295 1.11 7.90 10.48
N ASP A 296 2.15 8.60 10.05
CA ASP A 296 3.53 8.26 10.34
C ASP A 296 4.30 9.53 10.71
N PHE A 297 5.19 9.41 11.69
CA PHE A 297 5.93 10.53 12.24
C PHE A 297 7.35 10.11 12.55
N TYR A 298 8.31 10.71 11.84
CA TYR A 298 9.69 10.26 11.93
C TYR A 298 10.72 11.36 11.61
N PRO A 299 11.94 11.24 12.18
CA PRO A 299 13.02 12.17 11.91
C PRO A 299 13.79 11.84 10.63
N VAL A 300 14.37 12.87 10.03
CA VAL A 300 15.30 12.82 8.89
C VAL A 300 16.55 13.65 9.17
N SER A 301 17.70 13.16 8.71
CA SER A 301 19.01 13.79 8.93
C SER A 301 19.27 14.89 7.90
N LEU A 302 19.68 16.07 8.37
CA LEU A 302 20.18 17.15 7.50
C LEU A 302 21.68 16.97 7.18
N ALA A 303 22.39 16.12 7.91
CA ALA A 303 23.84 15.99 7.82
C ALA A 303 24.31 14.78 6.98
N SER A 304 23.58 13.67 7.02
CA SER A 304 23.92 12.40 6.33
C SER A 304 22.74 11.87 5.50
N THR A 305 22.95 10.77 4.78
CA THR A 305 21.88 10.00 4.11
C THR A 305 21.44 8.80 4.95
N ASP A 306 21.97 8.67 6.18
CA ASP A 306 21.55 7.64 7.11
C ASP A 306 20.13 7.95 7.60
N GLY A 307 19.33 6.90 7.74
CA GLY A 307 18.09 6.98 8.50
C GLY A 307 18.36 7.26 9.97
N LEU A 308 17.37 7.82 10.64
CA LEU A 308 17.43 8.09 12.07
C LEU A 308 16.46 7.19 12.83
N ASP A 309 16.87 6.79 14.03
CA ASP A 309 15.98 6.19 15.03
C ASP A 309 14.77 7.10 15.24
N THR A 310 13.59 6.53 15.44
CA THR A 310 12.33 7.28 15.54
C THR A 310 12.33 8.28 16.70
N SER A 311 13.16 8.09 17.73
CA SER A 311 13.30 9.01 18.86
C SER A 311 14.34 10.12 18.65
N ALA A 312 15.02 10.16 17.50
CA ALA A 312 16.05 11.16 17.25
C ALA A 312 15.45 12.57 17.11
N ASN A 313 15.98 13.52 17.88
CA ASN A 313 15.62 14.94 17.81
C ASN A 313 16.86 15.80 18.14
N GLY A 314 16.87 17.06 17.72
CA GLY A 314 17.92 18.03 18.01
C GLY A 314 18.40 18.80 16.78
N ALA A 315 19.55 19.47 16.93
CA ALA A 315 20.17 20.21 15.84
C ALA A 315 20.53 19.29 14.67
N GLY A 316 20.22 19.72 13.45
CA GLY A 316 20.47 18.93 12.24
C GLY A 316 19.43 17.85 11.96
N VAL A 317 18.29 17.86 12.66
CA VAL A 317 17.16 16.93 12.44
C VAL A 317 15.91 17.72 12.04
N LYS A 318 15.22 17.23 11.02
CA LYS A 318 13.84 17.61 10.69
C LYS A 318 12.92 16.43 10.93
N HIS A 319 11.61 16.68 11.02
CA HIS A 319 10.61 15.64 11.19
C HIS A 319 9.62 15.67 10.04
N VAL A 320 9.33 14.50 9.51
CA VAL A 320 8.29 14.29 8.51
C VAL A 320 7.03 13.85 9.24
N LEU A 321 5.92 14.55 8.98
CA LEU A 321 4.59 14.11 9.32
C LEU A 321 3.89 13.66 8.04
N LYS A 322 3.39 12.43 8.03
CA LYS A 322 2.70 11.81 6.90
C LYS A 322 1.31 11.37 7.33
N ALA A 323 0.31 11.56 6.46
CA ALA A 323 -1.05 11.08 6.64
C ALA A 323 -1.58 10.45 5.35
N SER A 324 -2.35 9.36 5.49
CA SER A 324 -3.20 8.83 4.43
C SER A 324 -4.55 9.51 4.49
N LEU A 325 -4.96 10.19 3.41
CA LEU A 325 -6.23 10.92 3.39
C LEU A 325 -7.33 10.06 2.76
N ASP A 326 -8.23 9.56 3.60
CA ASP A 326 -9.35 8.66 3.24
C ASP A 326 -10.16 9.17 2.04
N GLN A 327 -10.47 10.47 2.04
CA GLN A 327 -11.27 11.08 0.97
C GLN A 327 -10.59 11.10 -0.41
N TYR A 328 -9.26 11.04 -0.44
CA TYR A 328 -8.48 11.12 -1.69
C TYR A 328 -7.82 9.80 -2.07
N MET A 329 -7.73 8.84 -1.15
CA MET A 329 -6.96 7.60 -1.32
C MET A 329 -5.51 7.90 -1.74
N GLN A 330 -4.90 8.90 -1.09
CA GLN A 330 -3.54 9.38 -1.36
C GLN A 330 -2.79 9.66 -0.05
N ASP A 331 -1.49 9.42 -0.09
CA ASP A 331 -0.59 9.67 1.03
C ASP A 331 0.15 11.00 0.86
N TYR A 332 -0.06 11.91 1.81
CA TYR A 332 0.59 13.21 1.85
C TYR A 332 1.59 13.30 2.98
N TYR A 333 2.65 14.08 2.79
CA TYR A 333 3.59 14.40 3.85
C TYR A 333 3.99 15.87 3.80
N ALA A 334 4.48 16.35 4.93
CA ALA A 334 5.15 17.63 5.03
C ALA A 334 6.38 17.52 5.94
N ILE A 335 7.36 18.38 5.69
CA ILE A 335 8.60 18.46 6.47
C ILE A 335 8.46 19.63 7.44
N GLY A 336 8.90 19.43 8.68
CA GLY A 336 8.77 20.42 9.73
C GLY A 336 9.69 20.16 10.90
N THR A 337 9.42 20.89 11.98
CA THR A 337 10.19 20.82 13.23
C THR A 337 9.28 20.39 14.36
N TYR A 338 9.76 19.47 15.19
CA TYR A 338 9.05 18.97 16.37
C TYR A 338 9.65 19.56 17.63
N ASP A 339 8.83 20.25 18.41
CA ASP A 339 9.20 20.76 19.73
C ASP A 339 8.87 19.70 20.79
N PRO A 340 9.87 19.05 21.41
CA PRO A 340 9.65 18.02 22.42
C PRO A 340 9.14 18.59 23.76
N MET A 341 9.17 19.92 23.96
CA MET A 341 8.66 20.55 25.18
C MET A 341 7.14 20.74 25.15
N SER A 342 6.60 21.10 23.97
CA SER A 342 5.16 21.28 23.77
C SER A 342 4.49 20.09 23.09
N ASP A 343 5.25 19.06 22.72
CA ASP A 343 4.78 17.89 21.95
C ASP A 343 4.07 18.27 20.63
N LYS A 344 4.51 19.37 20.00
CA LYS A 344 3.90 19.94 18.79
C LYS A 344 4.83 19.87 17.60
N TRP A 345 4.30 19.52 16.44
CA TRP A 345 4.99 19.62 15.16
C TRP A 345 4.53 20.87 14.40
N THR A 346 5.44 21.52 13.68
CA THR A 346 5.15 22.70 12.87
C THR A 346 5.75 22.54 11.48
N PRO A 347 4.96 22.67 10.39
CA PRO A 347 5.46 22.56 9.03
C PRO A 347 6.44 23.69 8.73
N ASP A 348 7.45 23.41 7.91
CA ASP A 348 8.38 24.43 7.41
C ASP A 348 7.70 25.37 6.41
N ASP A 349 6.76 24.86 5.60
CA ASP A 349 5.88 25.65 4.73
C ASP A 349 4.40 25.34 5.00
N PRO A 350 3.66 26.24 5.69
CA PRO A 350 2.23 26.07 5.93
C PRO A 350 1.35 25.99 4.67
N LYS A 351 1.85 26.41 3.49
CA LYS A 351 1.11 26.28 2.22
C LYS A 351 1.24 24.90 1.60
N ALA A 352 2.26 24.15 1.99
CA ALA A 352 2.53 22.78 1.56
C ALA A 352 2.40 21.80 2.73
N ASP A 353 1.45 22.07 3.62
CA ASP A 353 1.17 21.25 4.80
C ASP A 353 0.61 19.86 4.40
N VAL A 354 0.45 18.97 5.39
CA VAL A 354 -0.10 17.63 5.22
C VAL A 354 -1.49 17.71 4.56
N GLY A 355 -1.62 17.11 3.39
CA GLY A 355 -2.84 17.13 2.58
C GLY A 355 -2.96 18.28 1.58
N LEU A 356 -2.04 19.25 1.63
CA LEU A 356 -2.03 20.43 0.75
C LEU A 356 -0.79 20.48 -0.15
N GLY A 357 0.31 19.87 0.28
CA GLY A 357 1.59 19.88 -0.41
C GLY A 357 1.95 18.57 -1.11
N LEU A 358 3.10 18.02 -0.72
CA LEU A 358 3.73 16.90 -1.40
C LEU A 358 3.06 15.56 -1.07
N ARG A 359 3.05 14.67 -2.06
CA ARG A 359 2.62 13.28 -1.92
C ARG A 359 3.82 12.36 -1.76
N VAL A 360 3.61 11.23 -1.11
CA VAL A 360 4.62 10.17 -1.03
C VAL A 360 4.84 9.55 -2.41
N ASP A 361 3.79 9.39 -3.21
CA ASP A 361 3.83 8.94 -4.59
C ASP A 361 2.63 9.58 -5.32
N ASP A 362 2.79 9.99 -6.57
CA ASP A 362 1.72 10.62 -7.36
C ASP A 362 0.80 9.59 -8.03
N GLY A 363 1.10 8.29 -7.92
CA GLY A 363 0.31 7.18 -8.43
C GLY A 363 -0.59 6.49 -7.38
N GLN A 364 -0.78 5.17 -7.54
CA GLN A 364 -1.49 4.33 -6.57
C GLN A 364 -0.53 3.88 -5.47
N PHE A 365 -0.64 4.53 -4.32
CA PHE A 365 0.22 4.28 -3.17
C PHE A 365 -0.50 4.79 -1.92
N TYR A 366 -0.89 3.88 -1.04
CA TYR A 366 -1.72 4.23 0.13
C TYR A 366 -1.30 3.49 1.39
N ALA A 367 -1.76 3.98 2.54
CA ALA A 367 -1.52 3.41 3.86
C ALA A 367 -0.03 3.20 4.17
N SER A 368 0.84 4.05 3.62
CA SER A 368 2.29 3.86 3.72
C SER A 368 2.79 4.00 5.14
N LYS A 369 3.82 3.23 5.48
CA LYS A 369 4.38 3.15 6.83
C LYS A 369 5.88 2.92 6.76
N THR A 370 6.62 3.66 7.59
CA THR A 370 8.06 3.52 7.70
C THR A 370 8.49 2.68 8.90
N PHE A 371 9.69 2.13 8.82
CA PHE A 371 10.44 1.68 9.99
C PHE A 371 11.91 2.07 9.84
N TYR A 372 12.60 2.16 10.98
CA TYR A 372 14.05 2.33 11.00
C TYR A 372 14.73 0.96 10.96
N ASP A 373 15.48 0.71 9.89
CA ASP A 373 16.38 -0.44 9.76
C ASP A 373 17.68 -0.12 10.48
N GLN A 374 17.79 -0.54 11.74
CA GLN A 374 18.98 -0.33 12.56
C GLN A 374 20.20 -1.14 12.09
N ASN A 375 20.00 -2.18 11.27
CA ASN A 375 21.09 -3.01 10.74
C ASN A 375 21.86 -2.28 9.64
N LYS A 376 21.16 -1.58 8.75
CA LYS A 376 21.78 -0.77 7.67
C LYS A 376 21.67 0.74 7.86
N LYS A 377 21.16 1.20 9.01
CA LYS A 377 20.99 2.62 9.37
C LYS A 377 20.24 3.41 8.32
N ARG A 378 19.08 2.91 7.91
CA ARG A 378 18.24 3.52 6.85
C ARG A 378 16.78 3.49 7.26
N ARG A 379 16.00 4.46 6.80
CA ARG A 379 14.54 4.44 6.97
C ARG A 379 13.92 3.83 5.72
N ILE A 380 13.07 2.83 5.90
CA ILE A 380 12.40 2.12 4.83
C ILE A 380 10.91 2.41 4.88
N ILE A 381 10.31 2.74 3.74
CA ILE A 381 8.86 2.90 3.57
C ILE A 381 8.27 1.72 2.82
N TRP A 382 7.12 1.26 3.31
CA TRP A 382 6.22 0.30 2.68
C TRP A 382 4.92 0.99 2.29
N ALA A 383 4.23 0.48 1.27
CA ALA A 383 2.88 0.92 0.96
C ALA A 383 2.09 -0.09 0.14
N TRP A 384 0.78 -0.02 0.34
CA TRP A 384 -0.20 -0.77 -0.40
C TRP A 384 -0.43 -0.13 -1.77
N VAL A 385 -0.46 -0.98 -2.81
CA VAL A 385 -0.90 -0.65 -4.16
C VAL A 385 -2.17 -1.45 -4.44
N GLY A 386 -3.28 -0.72 -4.59
CA GLY A 386 -4.58 -1.28 -4.92
C GLY A 386 -4.66 -1.82 -6.35
N GLU A 387 -5.65 -2.66 -6.61
CA GLU A 387 -5.97 -3.10 -7.97
C GLU A 387 -6.63 -1.97 -8.77
N SER A 388 -6.36 -1.96 -10.08
CA SER A 388 -6.96 -1.01 -11.02
C SER A 388 -7.93 -1.66 -12.00
N ASP A 389 -8.15 -2.96 -11.87
CA ASP A 389 -9.25 -3.66 -12.53
C ASP A 389 -10.52 -3.63 -11.66
N SER A 390 -11.51 -4.45 -11.98
CA SER A 390 -12.77 -4.46 -11.23
C SER A 390 -12.74 -5.48 -10.09
N GLU A 391 -13.47 -5.21 -9.01
CA GLU A 391 -13.67 -6.19 -7.91
C GLU A 391 -14.19 -7.55 -8.42
N SER A 392 -15.01 -7.55 -9.49
CA SER A 392 -15.46 -8.81 -10.11
C SER A 392 -14.31 -9.61 -10.73
N THR A 393 -13.29 -8.92 -11.24
CA THR A 393 -12.05 -9.52 -11.75
C THR A 393 -11.17 -10.00 -10.62
N ASP A 394 -11.09 -9.28 -9.50
CA ASP A 394 -10.41 -9.71 -8.26
C ASP A 394 -10.94 -11.05 -7.75
N VAL A 395 -12.26 -11.18 -7.69
CA VAL A 395 -12.92 -12.43 -7.29
C VAL A 395 -12.62 -13.55 -8.29
N LEU A 396 -12.56 -13.26 -9.59
CA LEU A 396 -12.24 -14.25 -10.63
C LEU A 396 -10.78 -14.73 -10.56
N LYS A 397 -9.80 -13.81 -10.40
CA LYS A 397 -8.38 -14.16 -10.25
C LYS A 397 -8.06 -14.72 -8.87
N GLY A 398 -8.91 -14.48 -7.88
CA GLY A 398 -8.83 -15.03 -6.53
C GLY A 398 -7.81 -14.33 -5.64
N TRP A 399 -7.39 -13.11 -5.98
CA TRP A 399 -6.48 -12.27 -5.18
C TRP A 399 -6.68 -10.80 -5.54
N ALA A 400 -6.27 -9.90 -4.65
CA ALA A 400 -6.26 -8.47 -4.90
C ALA A 400 -5.14 -7.79 -4.12
N SER A 401 -4.51 -6.83 -4.79
CA SER A 401 -3.49 -5.89 -4.33
C SER A 401 -2.10 -6.49 -4.08
N LEU A 402 -1.14 -5.59 -3.97
CA LEU A 402 0.27 -5.89 -3.69
C LEU A 402 0.90 -4.79 -2.82
N GLN A 403 2.14 -5.00 -2.39
CA GLN A 403 2.98 -3.95 -1.82
C GLN A 403 3.97 -3.44 -2.85
N ALA A 404 4.18 -2.13 -2.89
CA ALA A 404 5.29 -1.54 -3.61
C ALA A 404 6.62 -2.12 -3.10
N ILE A 405 7.65 -2.19 -3.96
CA ILE A 405 9.01 -2.53 -3.49
C ILE A 405 9.40 -1.53 -2.40
N PRO A 406 9.91 -1.99 -1.24
CA PRO A 406 10.31 -1.09 -0.16
C PRO A 406 11.31 -0.06 -0.64
N ARG A 407 11.17 1.18 -0.16
CA ARG A 407 12.03 2.29 -0.59
C ARG A 407 12.77 2.87 0.60
N THR A 408 14.03 3.24 0.42
CA THR A 408 14.76 4.10 1.34
C THR A 408 14.19 5.52 1.30
N ILE A 409 14.24 6.24 2.42
CA ILE A 409 13.88 7.66 2.52
C ILE A 409 15.06 8.46 3.05
N VAL A 410 15.39 9.56 2.37
CA VAL A 410 16.37 10.55 2.84
C VAL A 410 15.85 11.97 2.60
N PHE A 411 16.36 12.94 3.37
CA PHE A 411 16.08 14.35 3.12
C PHE A 411 16.84 14.84 1.89
N ASP A 412 16.17 15.55 0.99
CA ASP A 412 16.80 16.20 -0.15
C ASP A 412 17.56 17.45 0.30
N LYS A 413 18.89 17.39 0.31
CA LYS A 413 19.74 18.50 0.74
C LYS A 413 19.93 19.56 -0.34
N GLU A 414 19.67 19.20 -1.60
CA GLU A 414 19.84 20.13 -2.73
C GLU A 414 18.66 21.10 -2.78
N THR A 415 17.44 20.60 -2.60
CA THR A 415 16.23 21.43 -2.58
C THR A 415 15.89 21.92 -1.17
N GLY A 416 16.13 21.10 -0.15
CA GLY A 416 15.72 21.36 1.23
C GLY A 416 14.22 21.28 1.49
N THR A 417 13.41 20.83 0.52
CA THR A 417 11.94 20.95 0.54
C THR A 417 11.18 19.63 0.36
N ASN A 418 11.87 18.54 0.07
CA ASN A 418 11.26 17.23 -0.17
C ASN A 418 12.12 16.09 0.40
N ILE A 419 11.55 14.90 0.45
CA ILE A 419 12.31 13.66 0.64
C ILE A 419 12.69 13.07 -0.73
N LEU A 420 13.75 12.29 -0.76
CA LEU A 420 14.09 11.40 -1.87
C LEU A 420 13.77 9.97 -1.47
N GLN A 421 13.18 9.24 -2.43
CA GLN A 421 12.89 7.82 -2.29
C GLN A 421 13.67 7.02 -3.34
N TRP A 422 14.16 5.85 -2.94
CA TRP A 422 14.80 4.91 -3.87
C TRP A 422 14.51 3.47 -3.46
N PRO A 423 14.17 2.55 -4.39
CA PRO A 423 14.03 1.13 -4.06
C PRO A 423 15.22 0.61 -3.26
N VAL A 424 14.97 -0.27 -2.29
CA VAL A 424 16.05 -0.89 -1.51
C VAL A 424 17.08 -1.56 -2.43
N GLU A 425 18.37 -1.35 -2.17
CA GLU A 425 19.47 -1.87 -3.00
C GLU A 425 19.40 -3.40 -3.22
N GLU A 426 18.75 -4.13 -2.32
CA GLU A 426 18.59 -5.58 -2.44
C GLU A 426 17.76 -6.01 -3.65
N VAL A 427 16.86 -5.16 -4.17
CA VAL A 427 16.12 -5.44 -5.41
C VAL A 427 17.07 -5.62 -6.58
N GLU A 428 18.23 -4.97 -6.53
CA GLU A 428 19.26 -5.08 -7.56
C GLU A 428 19.87 -6.48 -7.64
N SER A 429 19.70 -7.33 -6.63
CA SER A 429 20.15 -8.73 -6.67
C SER A 429 19.36 -9.59 -7.65
N LEU A 430 18.15 -9.17 -8.03
CA LEU A 430 17.31 -9.85 -9.02
C LEU A 430 17.81 -9.62 -10.46
N ARG A 431 18.63 -8.61 -10.67
CA ARG A 431 19.24 -8.24 -11.95
C ARG A 431 20.16 -9.38 -12.43
N SER A 432 19.92 -9.93 -13.63
CA SER A 432 20.73 -11.05 -14.14
C SER A 432 21.53 -10.74 -15.41
N VAL A 433 20.91 -10.09 -16.41
CA VAL A 433 21.56 -9.69 -17.67
C VAL A 433 21.39 -8.20 -17.82
N SER A 434 22.45 -7.48 -18.21
CA SER A 434 22.38 -6.05 -18.56
C SER A 434 22.49 -5.83 -20.07
N TYR A 435 21.75 -4.85 -20.58
CA TYR A 435 22.01 -4.27 -21.90
C TYR A 435 22.27 -2.78 -21.71
N ASP A 436 23.25 -2.28 -22.44
CA ASP A 436 23.66 -0.88 -22.42
C ASP A 436 23.47 -0.29 -23.82
N PHE A 437 22.76 0.82 -23.91
CA PHE A 437 22.64 1.56 -25.15
C PHE A 437 23.01 3.02 -24.89
N ASP A 438 24.00 3.49 -25.63
CA ASP A 438 24.62 4.80 -25.46
C ASP A 438 24.29 5.70 -26.66
N LYS A 439 23.92 6.95 -26.37
CA LYS A 439 23.72 8.03 -27.36
C LYS A 439 22.74 7.70 -28.48
N LEU A 440 21.64 7.05 -28.10
CA LEU A 440 20.51 6.83 -29.01
C LEU A 440 19.88 8.17 -29.39
N LYS A 441 19.93 8.50 -30.68
CA LYS A 441 19.27 9.70 -31.21
C LYS A 441 17.80 9.39 -31.48
N LEU A 442 16.92 10.20 -30.90
CA LEU A 442 15.48 10.13 -31.10
C LEU A 442 15.03 11.41 -31.80
N GLY A 443 14.47 11.24 -32.99
CA GLY A 443 13.91 12.35 -33.76
C GLY A 443 12.44 12.61 -33.38
N PRO A 444 11.87 13.72 -33.87
CA PRO A 444 10.49 14.05 -33.60
C PRO A 444 9.47 13.03 -34.06
N GLY A 445 8.59 12.66 -33.14
CA GLY A 445 7.53 11.69 -33.41
C GLY A 445 8.05 10.28 -33.63
N SER A 446 9.32 10.04 -33.34
CA SER A 446 9.95 8.75 -33.59
C SER A 446 9.65 7.76 -32.47
N VAL A 447 9.64 6.50 -32.85
CA VAL A 447 9.53 5.35 -31.97
C VAL A 447 10.78 4.52 -32.22
N LEU A 448 11.55 4.22 -31.17
CA LEU A 448 12.76 3.43 -31.31
C LEU A 448 12.59 2.10 -30.55
N PRO A 449 12.31 1.00 -31.26
CA PRO A 449 12.26 -0.31 -30.63
C PRO A 449 13.67 -0.74 -30.21
N LEU A 450 13.77 -1.28 -29.00
CA LEU A 450 15.03 -1.78 -28.46
C LEU A 450 15.02 -3.31 -28.42
N ASN A 451 15.89 -3.92 -29.22
CA ASN A 451 16.00 -5.37 -29.31
C ASN A 451 16.88 -5.93 -28.20
N ILE A 452 16.24 -6.39 -27.14
CA ILE A 452 16.83 -7.13 -26.02
C ILE A 452 16.73 -8.64 -26.33
N ALA A 453 17.85 -9.30 -26.63
CA ALA A 453 17.84 -10.76 -26.87
C ALA A 453 17.27 -11.50 -25.66
N GLN A 454 16.56 -12.62 -25.84
CA GLN A 454 15.90 -13.29 -24.73
C GLN A 454 16.86 -14.03 -23.81
N PRO A 455 16.84 -13.76 -22.49
CA PRO A 455 17.18 -14.77 -21.51
C PRO A 455 15.90 -15.29 -20.85
N HIS A 456 15.94 -16.55 -20.45
CA HIS A 456 14.91 -17.21 -19.66
C HIS A 456 14.81 -16.69 -18.19
N ARG A 457 15.33 -15.47 -17.88
CA ARG A 457 15.49 -14.92 -16.51
C ARG A 457 15.51 -13.37 -16.49
N PHE A 458 15.24 -12.78 -15.32
CA PHE A 458 15.18 -11.33 -15.03
C PHE A 458 16.25 -10.48 -15.72
N VAL A 459 15.86 -9.42 -16.43
CA VAL A 459 16.77 -8.56 -17.20
C VAL A 459 16.82 -7.16 -16.62
N THR A 460 18.02 -6.65 -16.45
CA THR A 460 18.27 -5.24 -16.14
C THR A 460 18.64 -4.53 -17.41
N ILE A 461 18.24 -3.29 -17.53
CA ILE A 461 18.66 -2.53 -18.68
C ILE A 461 19.04 -1.12 -18.29
N PHE A 462 20.29 -0.77 -18.58
CA PHE A 462 20.85 0.54 -18.32
C PHE A 462 20.92 1.30 -19.64
N TYR A 463 20.47 2.55 -19.64
CA TYR A 463 20.47 3.39 -20.83
C TYR A 463 20.96 4.80 -20.51
N VAL A 464 21.82 5.31 -21.38
CA VAL A 464 22.10 6.76 -21.46
C VAL A 464 21.62 7.22 -22.83
N ILE A 465 20.44 7.84 -22.87
CA ILE A 465 19.80 8.32 -24.09
C ILE A 465 20.17 9.81 -24.26
N ARG A 466 21.11 10.09 -25.14
CA ARG A 466 21.39 11.47 -25.56
C ARG A 466 20.47 11.85 -26.70
N LEU A 467 19.49 12.72 -26.42
CA LEU A 467 18.60 13.23 -27.45
C LEU A 467 19.34 14.31 -28.23
N SER A 468 19.20 14.26 -29.55
CA SER A 468 19.82 15.19 -30.49
C SER A 468 18.69 15.89 -31.24
N CYS A 469 18.18 16.96 -30.63
CA CYS A 469 17.42 18.10 -31.17
C CYS A 469 16.04 17.89 -31.86
N ASN A 470 15.16 18.83 -31.46
CA ASN A 470 13.89 19.33 -32.00
C ASN A 470 12.71 18.36 -32.12
N ASP A 471 11.73 18.58 -31.24
CA ASP A 471 10.39 17.99 -31.14
C ASP A 471 10.38 16.51 -30.70
N PHE A 472 9.50 16.12 -29.75
CA PHE A 472 9.60 14.83 -29.06
C PHE A 472 8.36 13.93 -29.18
N THR A 473 8.62 12.63 -29.35
CA THR A 473 7.83 11.47 -28.88
C THR A 473 8.83 10.33 -28.75
N VAL A 474 8.77 9.51 -27.71
CA VAL A 474 9.63 8.32 -27.55
C VAL A 474 8.75 7.14 -27.15
N VAL A 475 8.94 6.02 -27.83
CA VAL A 475 8.16 4.79 -27.64
C VAL A 475 9.05 3.55 -27.66
N PHE A 476 8.85 2.63 -26.71
CA PHE A 476 9.55 1.34 -26.62
C PHE A 476 8.63 0.14 -26.80
N TRP A 477 9.25 -1.00 -27.06
CA TRP A 477 8.65 -2.20 -27.61
C TRP A 477 9.22 -3.49 -27.05
N LYS A 478 8.39 -4.52 -27.14
CA LYS A 478 8.63 -5.93 -26.78
C LYS A 478 9.35 -6.71 -27.89
N VAL A 479 10.26 -7.59 -27.49
CA VAL A 479 10.95 -8.56 -28.37
C VAL A 479 10.15 -9.85 -28.43
N GLN A 480 9.78 -10.32 -29.63
CA GLN A 480 10.28 -11.62 -30.13
C GLN A 480 9.99 -11.95 -31.60
N GLN A 481 11.03 -12.49 -32.26
CA GLN A 481 10.93 -13.26 -33.50
C GLN A 481 10.03 -14.50 -33.37
N HIS A 482 9.13 -14.65 -34.34
CA HIS A 482 8.63 -15.89 -34.94
C HIS A 482 8.06 -16.97 -34.01
N ARG A 483 6.71 -17.05 -34.02
CA ARG A 483 5.84 -18.21 -33.73
C ARG A 483 6.19 -19.01 -32.47
N PHE A 484 5.33 -18.81 -31.45
CA PHE A 484 5.39 -19.33 -30.09
C PHE A 484 6.52 -18.72 -29.26
N MET A 485 6.19 -17.75 -28.39
CA MET A 485 6.81 -17.55 -27.06
C MET A 485 6.37 -16.19 -26.47
N ILE A 486 5.34 -16.28 -25.63
CA ILE A 486 4.92 -15.24 -24.69
C ILE A 486 5.76 -15.52 -23.43
N ILE A 487 6.45 -14.53 -22.83
CA ILE A 487 6.73 -14.38 -21.36
C ILE A 487 7.97 -13.49 -21.02
N CYS A 488 9.03 -13.36 -21.84
CA CYS A 488 10.32 -12.87 -21.29
C CYS A 488 10.66 -11.35 -21.29
N CYS A 489 9.82 -10.42 -21.75
CA CYS A 489 10.14 -8.97 -21.72
C CYS A 489 9.39 -8.15 -20.65
N LEU A 490 8.78 -8.79 -19.66
CA LEU A 490 7.82 -8.13 -18.75
C LEU A 490 8.35 -7.86 -17.34
N GLN A 491 9.58 -8.27 -17.06
CA GLN A 491 10.22 -8.10 -15.76
C GLN A 491 11.56 -7.42 -15.98
N LEU A 492 11.52 -6.10 -15.89
CA LEU A 492 12.63 -5.23 -16.21
C LEU A 492 12.87 -4.27 -15.07
N ASP A 493 14.14 -3.88 -14.96
CA ASP A 493 14.57 -2.70 -14.23
C ASP A 493 15.27 -1.79 -15.22
N ILE A 494 14.76 -0.56 -15.38
CA ILE A 494 15.17 0.37 -16.44
C ILE A 494 15.65 1.67 -15.81
N VAL A 495 16.91 2.00 -16.07
CA VAL A 495 17.47 3.33 -15.76
C VAL A 495 17.72 4.07 -17.07
N ALA A 496 17.11 5.24 -17.22
CA ALA A 496 17.25 6.06 -18.42
C ALA A 496 17.62 7.50 -18.06
N THR A 497 18.62 8.03 -18.76
CA THR A 497 18.96 9.46 -18.74
C THR A 497 18.56 10.09 -20.06
N PHE A 498 17.95 11.28 -20.02
CA PHE A 498 17.54 12.05 -21.19
C PHE A 498 18.27 13.40 -21.20
N GLU A 499 18.84 13.78 -22.33
CA GLU A 499 19.46 15.09 -22.54
C GLU A 499 18.63 15.87 -23.58
N ILE A 500 18.18 17.09 -23.28
CA ILE A 500 17.50 17.98 -24.25
C ILE A 500 18.54 18.90 -24.88
N ASP A 501 18.43 19.15 -26.20
CA ASP A 501 19.29 20.09 -26.89
C ASP A 501 19.06 21.54 -26.40
N GLU A 502 20.14 22.23 -26.05
CA GLU A 502 20.11 23.59 -25.52
C GLU A 502 19.53 24.60 -26.52
N GLU A 503 19.79 24.42 -27.83
CA GLU A 503 19.21 25.29 -28.87
C GLU A 503 17.69 25.16 -28.95
N ALA A 504 17.16 23.94 -28.75
CA ALA A 504 15.72 23.68 -28.70
C ALA A 504 15.06 24.34 -27.48
N LEU A 505 15.71 24.25 -26.32
CA LEU A 505 15.22 24.88 -25.09
C LEU A 505 15.21 26.41 -25.18
N GLN A 506 16.24 27.01 -25.80
CA GLN A 506 16.34 28.45 -25.96
C GLN A 506 15.36 29.01 -27.01
N SER A 507 15.14 28.28 -28.12
CA SER A 507 14.26 28.71 -29.21
C SER A 507 12.77 28.56 -28.90
N THR A 508 12.39 27.85 -27.83
CA THR A 508 11.00 27.71 -27.40
C THR A 508 10.47 29.05 -26.86
N VAL A 509 9.49 29.64 -27.57
CA VAL A 509 8.81 30.90 -27.25
C VAL A 509 7.46 30.68 -26.56
N GLU A 510 6.91 29.46 -26.62
CA GLU A 510 5.61 29.15 -26.04
C GLU A 510 5.67 29.11 -24.51
N ALA A 511 4.83 29.94 -23.87
CA ALA A 511 4.55 29.84 -22.46
C ALA A 511 3.41 28.82 -22.25
N ASN A 512 3.68 27.74 -21.54
CA ASN A 512 2.66 26.76 -21.16
C ASN A 512 2.67 26.62 -19.64
N GLU A 513 2.17 27.65 -18.96
CA GLU A 513 2.14 27.72 -17.50
C GLU A 513 1.20 26.69 -16.87
N ASP A 514 0.21 26.21 -17.64
CA ASP A 514 -0.90 25.40 -17.14
C ASP A 514 -0.77 23.89 -17.47
N TYR A 515 0.41 23.41 -17.88
CA TYR A 515 0.58 21.99 -18.17
C TYR A 515 0.37 21.13 -16.91
N ASN A 516 -0.47 20.11 -17.02
CA ASN A 516 -0.72 19.11 -16.00
C ASN A 516 -0.93 17.75 -16.66
N CYS A 517 -0.23 16.72 -16.16
CA CYS A 517 -0.33 15.34 -16.68
C CYS A 517 -1.78 14.83 -16.77
N SER A 518 -2.65 15.20 -15.83
CA SER A 518 -4.02 14.70 -15.76
C SER A 518 -4.97 15.31 -16.80
N SER A 519 -4.67 16.51 -17.33
CA SER A 519 -5.53 17.22 -18.29
C SER A 519 -4.86 17.45 -19.65
N SER A 520 -3.61 17.02 -19.82
CA SER A 520 -2.81 17.31 -21.02
C SER A 520 -3.27 16.57 -22.28
N GLY A 521 -4.09 15.52 -22.14
CA GLY A 521 -4.33 14.55 -23.21
C GLY A 521 -3.26 13.47 -23.32
N GLY A 522 -2.40 13.35 -22.30
CA GLY A 522 -1.49 12.21 -22.14
C GLY A 522 -0.33 12.20 -23.12
N GLY A 523 0.23 11.01 -23.34
CA GLY A 523 1.36 10.78 -24.26
C GLY A 523 1.04 11.06 -25.73
N ALA A 524 -0.23 11.23 -26.09
CA ALA A 524 -0.67 11.58 -27.44
C ALA A 524 -0.62 13.09 -27.73
N SER A 525 -0.66 13.93 -26.70
CA SER A 525 -0.69 15.39 -26.82
C SER A 525 0.72 15.94 -26.98
N ARG A 526 1.00 16.57 -28.11
CA ARG A 526 2.37 16.95 -28.49
C ARG A 526 2.62 18.43 -28.19
N GLY A 527 3.76 18.72 -27.59
CA GLY A 527 4.33 20.06 -27.43
C GLY A 527 5.77 20.13 -27.97
N VAL A 528 6.37 21.31 -27.88
CA VAL A 528 7.73 21.56 -28.41
C VAL A 528 8.79 20.74 -27.67
N LEU A 529 8.70 20.64 -26.35
CA LEU A 529 9.68 19.95 -25.50
C LEU A 529 9.09 18.73 -24.79
N GLY A 530 8.14 18.04 -25.43
CA GLY A 530 7.57 16.81 -24.90
C GLY A 530 6.29 16.39 -25.59
N PRO A 531 5.76 15.19 -25.27
CA PRO A 531 6.30 14.24 -24.30
C PRO A 531 7.50 13.44 -24.84
N PHE A 532 8.49 13.15 -23.98
CA PHE A 532 9.56 12.17 -24.24
C PHE A 532 9.76 11.27 -23.04
N GLY A 533 9.98 9.98 -23.26
CA GLY A 533 10.08 9.04 -22.15
C GLY A 533 10.17 7.60 -22.59
N ILE A 534 9.48 6.73 -21.87
CA ILE A 534 9.48 5.28 -22.05
C ILE A 534 8.05 4.80 -22.23
N LEU A 535 7.77 3.96 -23.23
CA LEU A 535 6.56 3.13 -23.20
C LEU A 535 6.86 1.79 -22.56
N VAL A 536 6.09 1.44 -21.53
CA VAL A 536 6.15 0.13 -20.89
C VAL A 536 4.88 -0.66 -21.19
N LEU A 537 4.96 -1.98 -21.00
CA LEU A 537 3.83 -2.91 -21.21
C LEU A 537 3.16 -2.77 -22.59
N ALA A 538 3.96 -2.50 -23.63
CA ALA A 538 3.46 -2.24 -24.98
C ALA A 538 3.52 -3.44 -25.94
N ASP A 539 2.64 -3.48 -26.95
CA ASP A 539 2.50 -4.56 -27.94
C ASP A 539 2.94 -4.21 -29.39
N GLU A 540 3.08 -5.27 -30.23
CA GLU A 540 3.06 -5.36 -31.72
C GLU A 540 2.53 -4.14 -32.57
N PRO A 541 1.32 -3.70 -32.30
CA PRO A 541 0.74 -2.55 -33.01
C PRO A 541 0.76 -1.24 -32.23
N LEU A 542 1.29 -1.22 -30.99
CA LEU A 542 1.02 -0.15 -30.02
C LEU A 542 -0.49 0.06 -29.80
N SER A 543 -1.25 -1.03 -29.80
CA SER A 543 -2.66 -1.02 -29.42
C SER A 543 -2.85 -1.03 -27.91
N GLU A 544 -1.88 -1.58 -27.18
CA GLU A 544 -1.75 -1.47 -25.73
C GLU A 544 -0.38 -0.88 -25.43
N LEU A 545 -0.33 0.11 -24.54
CA LEU A 545 0.89 0.75 -24.07
C LEU A 545 0.64 1.51 -22.76
N THR A 546 1.72 1.85 -22.05
CA THR A 546 1.67 2.75 -20.90
C THR A 546 2.85 3.73 -20.99
N PRO A 547 2.62 4.98 -21.41
CA PRO A 547 3.66 6.01 -21.42
C PRO A 547 4.09 6.46 -20.03
N VAL A 548 5.40 6.50 -19.79
CA VAL A 548 6.04 7.15 -18.64
C VAL A 548 7.01 8.18 -19.20
N TYR A 549 6.69 9.47 -19.07
CA TYR A 549 7.38 10.52 -19.83
C TYR A 549 7.63 11.78 -19.03
N PHE A 550 8.61 12.54 -19.52
CA PHE A 550 8.83 13.92 -19.15
C PHE A 550 8.16 14.86 -20.14
N TYR A 551 7.68 15.99 -19.64
CA TYR A 551 7.26 17.13 -20.43
C TYR A 551 7.89 18.39 -19.84
N VAL A 552 8.58 19.19 -20.65
CA VAL A 552 9.16 20.45 -20.18
C VAL A 552 8.29 21.60 -20.66
N SER A 553 7.73 22.36 -19.72
CA SER A 553 6.99 23.59 -20.00
C SER A 553 7.82 24.81 -19.63
N LYS A 554 7.60 25.94 -20.30
CA LYS A 554 8.28 27.20 -20.01
C LYS A 554 7.26 28.21 -19.50
N GLY A 555 7.54 28.86 -18.38
CA GLY A 555 6.71 29.94 -17.85
C GLY A 555 6.90 31.23 -18.64
N THR A 556 6.00 32.21 -18.43
CA THR A 556 6.16 33.57 -18.99
C THR A 556 7.36 34.30 -18.41
N ASP A 557 7.85 33.87 -17.23
CA ASP A 557 9.09 34.27 -16.58
C ASP A 557 10.35 33.70 -17.26
N GLY A 558 10.20 32.81 -18.25
CA GLY A 558 11.28 32.14 -18.95
C GLY A 558 11.86 30.93 -18.20
N ILE A 559 11.33 30.60 -17.01
CA ILE A 559 11.78 29.46 -16.21
C ILE A 559 11.16 28.17 -16.77
N ALA A 560 12.01 27.18 -17.01
CA ALA A 560 11.56 25.85 -17.42
C ALA A 560 11.12 25.02 -16.21
N LYS A 561 9.97 24.36 -16.32
CA LYS A 561 9.44 23.40 -15.36
C LYS A 561 9.39 22.03 -16.01
N THR A 562 9.90 21.02 -15.32
CA THR A 562 9.87 19.63 -15.79
C THR A 562 8.75 18.90 -15.08
N HIS A 563 7.87 18.28 -15.87
CA HIS A 563 6.79 17.43 -15.40
C HIS A 563 7.15 15.98 -15.67
N PHE A 564 6.82 15.08 -14.75
CA PHE A 564 6.99 13.62 -14.92
C PHE A 564 5.61 12.96 -14.82
N CYS A 565 5.21 12.27 -15.88
CA CYS A 565 3.87 11.76 -16.05
C CYS A 565 3.89 10.25 -16.29
N ALA A 566 2.95 9.53 -15.68
CA ALA A 566 2.60 8.16 -16.05
C ALA A 566 1.17 8.18 -16.60
N ASP A 567 1.03 7.92 -17.89
CA ASP A 567 -0.24 7.97 -18.60
C ASP A 567 -0.89 6.59 -18.63
N GLN A 568 -2.05 6.52 -17.98
CA GLN A 568 -2.87 5.31 -17.89
C GLN A 568 -4.18 5.47 -18.66
N SER A 569 -4.36 6.57 -19.41
CA SER A 569 -5.50 6.71 -20.31
C SER A 569 -5.38 5.65 -21.41
N ARG A 570 -6.43 4.84 -21.54
CA ARG A 570 -6.53 3.74 -22.51
C ARG A 570 -7.66 4.01 -23.49
#